data_AF-A0ABD4RTR0-F1
#
_entry.id   AF-A0ABD4RTR0-F1
#
_cell.length_a   1.000
_cell.length_b   1.000
_cell.length_c   1.000
_cell.angle_alpha   90.00
_cell.angle_beta   90.00
_cell.angle_gamma   90.00
#
_symmetry.space_group_name_H-M   'P 1'
#
loop_
_entity.id
_entity.type
_entity.pdbx_description
1 polymer ?
#
loop_
_entity_poly.entity_id
_entity_poly.type
_entity_poly.pdbx_seq_one_letter_code
_entity_poly.pdbx_strand_id
1 'polypeptide(L)'
;MLVQSFQNYLVLIKENFKLSTLINLICSIGMLCLIPFIQGVANLDSVSAAICLENYVVIVGIIMIVPIFYLEQSKEIDEIVSSKSVSQVVIQLIRIIMSIISILVLIAGFVLMLKHLGGNFPIFKYIVGSFASAMFIGSLGMLFSNLFNNTIIGYMVSIGYLILNMMTKDKYVGNFFIMSMSRGSFDEKYWLICGSIVLMVVSLLIKPIKRKIV
;
A
#
# COMPACT_ATOMS: atom_id res chain seq x y z
N MET A 1 34.19 -8.88 -2.75
CA MET A 1 33.14 -9.15 -1.75
C MET A 1 31.91 -8.24 -1.93
N LEU A 2 32.07 -6.91 -1.95
CA LEU A 2 30.98 -5.92 -2.15
C LEU A 2 30.23 -6.04 -3.50
N VAL A 3 30.95 -6.33 -4.59
CA VAL A 3 30.34 -6.49 -5.93
C VAL A 3 29.48 -7.76 -6.01
N GLN A 4 29.90 -8.86 -5.37
CA GLN A 4 29.15 -10.11 -5.33
C GLN A 4 27.86 -9.96 -4.50
N SER A 5 27.91 -9.27 -3.37
CA SER A 5 26.70 -8.97 -2.58
C SER A 5 25.72 -8.12 -3.37
N PHE A 6 26.20 -7.12 -4.12
CA PHE A 6 25.35 -6.23 -4.91
C PHE A 6 24.65 -6.97 -6.07
N GLN A 7 25.37 -7.86 -6.76
CA GLN A 7 24.77 -8.73 -7.79
C GLN A 7 23.71 -9.66 -7.21
N ASN A 8 23.94 -10.23 -6.03
CA ASN A 8 22.95 -11.08 -5.36
C ASN A 8 21.68 -10.30 -4.98
N TYR A 9 21.81 -9.05 -4.52
CA TYR A 9 20.66 -8.17 -4.27
C TYR A 9 19.90 -7.82 -5.54
N LEU A 10 20.58 -7.52 -6.64
CA LEU A 10 19.93 -7.21 -7.93
C LEU A 10 19.14 -8.40 -8.49
N VAL A 11 19.69 -9.62 -8.39
CA VAL A 11 18.98 -10.84 -8.78
C VAL A 11 17.76 -11.05 -7.89
N LEU A 12 17.89 -10.86 -6.58
CA LEU A 12 16.75 -10.92 -5.66
C LEU A 12 15.67 -9.89 -6.01
N ILE A 13 16.04 -8.64 -6.28
CA ILE A 13 15.08 -7.60 -6.67
C ILE A 13 14.34 -8.01 -7.96
N LYS A 14 15.07 -8.50 -8.97
CA LYS A 14 14.49 -8.89 -10.26
C LYS A 14 13.50 -10.05 -10.12
N GLU A 15 13.88 -11.10 -9.39
CA GLU A 15 13.01 -12.26 -9.17
C GLU A 15 11.79 -11.90 -8.31
N ASN A 16 11.97 -11.13 -7.23
CA ASN A 16 10.85 -10.67 -6.41
C ASN A 16 9.90 -9.75 -7.18
N PHE A 17 10.44 -8.88 -8.04
CA PHE A 17 9.63 -8.02 -8.89
C PHE A 17 8.76 -8.86 -9.84
N LYS A 18 9.33 -9.86 -10.50
CA LYS A 18 8.61 -10.71 -11.46
C LYS A 18 7.53 -11.59 -10.79
N LEU A 19 7.84 -12.16 -9.63
CA LEU A 19 6.97 -13.14 -8.97
C LEU A 19 5.88 -12.51 -8.09
N SER A 20 6.17 -11.40 -7.41
CA SER A 20 5.27 -10.82 -6.42
C SER A 20 4.74 -9.45 -6.83
N THR A 21 5.62 -8.54 -7.26
CA THR A 21 5.21 -7.15 -7.52
C THR A 21 4.48 -6.99 -8.86
N LEU A 22 4.87 -7.75 -9.89
CA LEU A 22 4.35 -7.58 -11.25
C LEU A 22 2.86 -7.88 -11.37
N ILE A 23 2.37 -8.95 -10.73
CA ILE A 23 0.93 -9.28 -10.78
C ILE A 23 0.09 -8.20 -10.09
N ASN A 24 0.52 -7.73 -8.91
CA ASN A 24 -0.17 -6.68 -8.16
C ASN A 24 -0.09 -5.33 -8.87
N LEU A 25 1.01 -5.06 -9.57
CA LEU A 25 1.17 -3.86 -10.40
C LEU A 25 0.19 -3.88 -11.58
N ILE A 26 0.07 -5.00 -12.29
CA ILE A 26 -0.91 -5.16 -13.38
C ILE A 26 -2.33 -4.98 -12.86
N CYS A 27 -2.69 -5.61 -11.73
CA CYS A 27 -4.00 -5.44 -11.11
C CYS A 27 -4.27 -3.98 -10.72
N SER A 28 -3.27 -3.29 -10.16
CA SER A 28 -3.39 -1.88 -9.76
C SER A 28 -3.55 -0.96 -10.96
N ILE A 29 -2.79 -1.18 -12.04
CA ILE A 29 -2.92 -0.43 -13.30
C ILE A 29 -4.30 -0.66 -13.91
N GLY A 30 -4.75 -1.92 -13.98
CA GLY A 30 -6.08 -2.27 -14.48
C GLY A 30 -7.18 -1.57 -13.69
N MET A 31 -7.05 -1.54 -12.37
CA MET A 31 -7.99 -0.84 -11.49
C MET A 31 -7.99 0.67 -11.74
N LEU A 32 -6.83 1.31 -11.85
CA LEU A 32 -6.72 2.75 -12.16
C LEU A 32 -7.32 3.10 -13.54
N CYS A 33 -7.15 2.23 -14.54
CA CYS A 33 -7.76 2.42 -15.85
C CYS A 33 -9.29 2.36 -15.82
N LEU A 34 -9.89 1.64 -14.87
CA LEU A 34 -11.34 1.53 -14.73
C LEU A 34 -11.97 2.75 -14.03
N ILE A 35 -11.22 3.46 -13.17
CA ILE A 35 -11.75 4.60 -12.40
C ILE A 35 -12.37 5.69 -13.30
N PRO A 36 -11.72 6.13 -14.40
CA PRO A 36 -12.32 7.08 -15.34
C PRO A 36 -13.69 6.69 -15.86
N PHE A 37 -13.93 5.38 -16.08
CA PHE A 37 -15.19 4.87 -16.60
C PHE A 37 -16.29 4.83 -15.54
N ILE A 38 -15.93 4.61 -14.27
CA ILE A 38 -16.89 4.50 -13.17
C ILE A 38 -17.36 5.86 -12.70
N GLN A 39 -16.44 6.80 -12.49
CA GLN A 39 -16.76 8.08 -11.82
C GLN A 39 -16.90 9.26 -12.79
N GLY A 40 -16.30 9.17 -13.99
CA GLY A 40 -16.11 10.33 -14.86
C GLY A 40 -15.06 11.28 -14.27
N VAL A 41 -14.01 11.57 -15.05
CA VAL A 41 -12.82 12.30 -14.55
C VAL A 41 -12.54 13.61 -15.31
N ALA A 42 -13.47 14.04 -16.16
CA ALA A 42 -13.32 15.27 -16.92
C ALA A 42 -13.59 16.50 -16.04
N ASN A 43 -12.69 17.50 -16.08
CA ASN A 43 -12.82 18.79 -15.40
C ASN A 43 -13.22 18.69 -13.92
N LEU A 44 -12.60 17.78 -13.18
CA LEU A 44 -12.88 17.61 -11.75
C LEU A 44 -12.49 18.85 -10.94
N ASP A 45 -13.39 19.26 -10.06
CA ASP A 45 -13.11 20.23 -9.01
C ASP A 45 -12.23 19.60 -7.91
N SER A 46 -11.70 20.45 -7.05
CA SER A 46 -10.82 20.02 -5.96
C SER A 46 -11.47 18.98 -5.04
N VAL A 47 -12.76 19.08 -4.75
CA VAL A 47 -13.46 18.16 -3.84
C VAL A 47 -13.71 16.82 -4.53
N SER A 48 -14.21 16.80 -5.76
CA SER A 48 -14.46 15.54 -6.47
C SER A 48 -13.16 14.79 -6.80
N ALA A 49 -12.08 15.51 -7.11
CA ALA A 49 -10.76 14.90 -7.26
C ALA A 49 -10.27 14.24 -5.96
N ALA A 50 -10.50 14.87 -4.80
CA ALA A 50 -10.13 14.31 -3.51
C ALA A 50 -10.94 13.05 -3.20
N ILE A 51 -12.26 13.08 -3.43
CA ILE A 51 -13.14 11.91 -3.24
C ILE A 51 -12.71 10.76 -4.16
N CYS A 52 -12.38 11.05 -5.42
CA CYS A 52 -11.91 10.05 -6.38
C CYS A 52 -10.63 9.36 -5.88
N LEU A 53 -9.66 10.15 -5.43
CA LEU A 53 -8.40 9.62 -4.92
C LEU A 53 -8.59 8.82 -3.62
N GLU A 54 -9.34 9.36 -2.66
CA GLU A 54 -9.50 8.76 -1.32
C GLU A 54 -10.37 7.50 -1.32
N ASN A 55 -11.32 7.37 -2.26
CA ASN A 55 -12.22 6.22 -2.32
C ASN A 55 -11.70 5.11 -3.21
N TYR A 56 -11.11 5.46 -4.35
CA TYR A 56 -10.75 4.49 -5.37
C TYR A 56 -9.24 4.29 -5.44
N VAL A 57 -8.47 5.36 -5.62
CA VAL A 57 -7.01 5.24 -5.79
C VAL A 57 -6.31 4.70 -4.54
N VAL A 58 -6.86 4.95 -3.35
CA VAL A 58 -6.37 4.36 -2.09
C VAL A 58 -6.35 2.82 -2.10
N ILE A 59 -7.22 2.17 -2.89
CA ILE A 59 -7.26 0.71 -3.02
C ILE A 59 -5.96 0.16 -3.64
N VAL A 60 -5.21 0.96 -4.41
CA VAL A 60 -3.88 0.58 -4.90
C VAL A 60 -2.93 0.20 -3.75
N GLY A 61 -3.03 0.90 -2.62
CA GLY A 61 -2.27 0.58 -1.42
C GLY A 61 -2.62 -0.81 -0.85
N ILE A 62 -3.90 -1.20 -0.93
CA ILE A 62 -4.37 -2.51 -0.49
C ILE A 62 -3.77 -3.60 -1.38
N ILE A 63 -3.91 -3.46 -2.71
CA ILE A 63 -3.46 -4.45 -3.70
C ILE A 63 -1.94 -4.66 -3.62
N MET A 64 -1.17 -3.59 -3.39
CA MET A 64 0.30 -3.64 -3.44
C MET A 64 0.95 -4.03 -2.10
N ILE A 65 0.35 -3.69 -0.96
CA ILE A 65 0.99 -3.87 0.37
C ILE A 65 0.51 -5.14 1.08
N VAL A 66 -0.78 -5.46 1.02
CA VAL A 66 -1.36 -6.61 1.76
C VAL A 66 -0.71 -7.97 1.39
N PRO A 67 -0.45 -8.30 0.11
CA PRO A 67 0.11 -9.60 -0.26
C PRO A 67 1.64 -9.70 -0.12
N ILE A 68 2.33 -8.72 0.46
CA ILE A 68 3.81 -8.72 0.56
C ILE A 68 4.36 -10.00 1.22
N PHE A 69 3.64 -10.55 2.20
CA PHE A 69 4.03 -11.75 2.93
C PHE A 69 3.44 -13.05 2.38
N TYR A 70 2.68 -13.01 1.28
CA TYR A 70 1.97 -14.17 0.73
C TYR A 70 2.91 -15.36 0.47
N LEU A 71 4.08 -15.11 -0.14
CA LEU A 71 5.05 -16.16 -0.46
C LEU A 71 5.64 -16.86 0.77
N GLU A 72 5.57 -16.23 1.94
CA GLU A 72 6.14 -16.72 3.20
C GLU A 72 5.05 -17.24 4.14
N GLN A 73 3.79 -17.29 3.69
CA GLN A 73 2.71 -17.95 4.44
C GLN A 73 2.78 -19.48 4.30
N SER A 74 3.41 -20.01 3.24
CA SER A 74 3.67 -21.44 3.10
C SER A 74 4.92 -21.85 3.88
N LYS A 75 4.77 -22.84 4.77
CA LYS A 75 5.86 -23.34 5.63
C LYS A 75 7.08 -23.83 4.82
N GLU A 76 6.84 -24.56 3.73
CA GLU A 76 7.90 -25.10 2.87
C GLU A 76 8.79 -23.99 2.27
N ILE A 77 8.17 -22.91 1.78
CA ILE A 77 8.92 -21.78 1.20
C ILE A 77 9.62 -21.00 2.32
N ASP A 78 8.96 -20.84 3.47
CA ASP A 78 9.52 -20.14 4.63
C ASP A 78 10.79 -20.85 5.15
N GLU A 79 10.78 -22.18 5.23
CA GLU A 79 11.94 -23.01 5.62
C GLU A 79 13.08 -22.91 4.60
N ILE A 80 12.78 -22.99 3.29
CA ILE A 80 13.77 -22.84 2.21
C ILE A 80 14.40 -21.44 2.24
N VAL A 81 13.62 -20.38 2.45
CA VAL A 81 14.13 -19.01 2.52
C VAL A 81 14.94 -18.80 3.80
N SER A 82 14.54 -19.41 4.92
CA SER A 82 15.27 -19.32 6.20
C SER A 82 16.63 -20.01 6.18
N SER A 83 16.78 -21.07 5.38
CA SER A 83 18.05 -21.81 5.22
C SER A 83 19.08 -21.06 4.37
N LYS A 84 18.68 -19.99 3.66
CA LYS A 84 19.61 -19.14 2.92
C LYS A 84 20.30 -18.15 3.84
N SER A 85 21.54 -17.81 3.50
CA SER A 85 22.39 -16.87 4.26
C SER A 85 21.90 -15.42 4.29
N VAL A 86 20.88 -15.07 3.50
CA VAL A 86 20.30 -13.73 3.46
C VAL A 86 19.15 -13.66 4.46
N SER A 87 19.22 -12.71 5.39
CA SER A 87 18.14 -12.54 6.37
C SER A 87 16.79 -12.25 5.68
N GLN A 88 15.76 -12.98 6.10
CA GLN A 88 14.41 -12.86 5.54
C GLN A 88 13.82 -11.45 5.72
N VAL A 89 14.17 -10.77 6.82
CA VAL A 89 13.77 -9.37 7.08
C VAL A 89 14.26 -8.44 5.98
N VAL A 90 15.46 -8.65 5.44
CA VAL A 90 15.99 -7.84 4.34
C VAL A 90 15.19 -8.05 3.05
N ILE A 91 14.78 -9.27 2.74
CA ILE A 91 13.93 -9.55 1.56
C ILE A 91 12.56 -8.87 1.71
N GLN A 92 11.96 -8.95 2.89
CA GLN A 92 10.70 -8.28 3.19
C GLN A 92 10.80 -6.76 3.07
N LEU A 93 11.89 -6.17 3.60
CA LEU A 93 12.15 -4.73 3.48
C LEU A 93 12.29 -4.31 2.01
N ILE A 94 13.02 -5.08 1.19
CA ILE A 94 13.14 -4.82 -0.25
C ILE A 94 11.76 -4.84 -0.91
N ARG A 95 10.90 -5.82 -0.60
CA ARG A 95 9.53 -5.90 -1.15
C ARG A 95 8.68 -4.70 -0.73
N ILE A 96 8.73 -4.29 0.54
CA ILE A 96 8.01 -3.12 1.04
C ILE A 96 8.45 -1.86 0.30
N ILE A 97 9.76 -1.64 0.16
CA ILE A 97 10.31 -0.47 -0.55
C ILE A 97 9.86 -0.48 -2.01
N MET A 98 9.91 -1.62 -2.70
CA MET A 98 9.43 -1.75 -4.07
C MET A 98 7.93 -1.42 -4.19
N SER A 99 7.10 -1.95 -3.29
CA SER A 99 5.66 -1.65 -3.29
C SER A 99 5.39 -0.17 -3.02
N ILE A 100 6.10 0.46 -2.07
CA ILE A 100 5.97 1.89 -1.77
C ILE A 100 6.31 2.75 -2.99
N ILE A 101 7.43 2.47 -3.67
CA ILE A 101 7.86 3.20 -4.87
C ILE A 101 6.80 3.03 -5.97
N SER A 102 6.32 1.81 -6.21
CA SER A 102 5.29 1.55 -7.21
C SER A 102 3.98 2.29 -6.91
N ILE A 103 3.52 2.32 -5.66
CA ILE A 103 2.32 3.08 -5.27
C ILE A 103 2.51 4.57 -5.55
N LEU A 104 3.66 5.13 -5.19
CA LEU A 104 3.95 6.54 -5.43
C LEU A 104 3.92 6.88 -6.93
N VAL A 105 4.52 6.05 -7.77
CA VAL A 105 4.52 6.22 -9.23
C VAL A 105 3.11 6.12 -9.80
N LEU A 106 2.32 5.14 -9.36
CA LEU A 106 0.94 4.94 -9.82
C LEU A 106 0.03 6.11 -9.43
N ILE A 107 0.11 6.58 -8.18
CA ILE A 107 -0.66 7.74 -7.69
C ILE A 107 -0.24 9.00 -8.44
N ALA A 108 1.07 9.25 -8.58
CA ALA A 108 1.58 10.41 -9.30
C ALA A 108 1.11 10.41 -10.76
N GLY A 109 1.21 9.27 -11.46
CA GLY A 109 0.74 9.12 -12.83
C GLY A 109 -0.76 9.40 -12.96
N PHE A 110 -1.58 8.89 -12.03
CA PHE A 110 -3.02 9.12 -12.04
C PHE A 110 -3.38 10.59 -11.77
N VAL A 111 -2.72 11.24 -10.80
CA VAL A 111 -2.96 12.67 -10.50
C VAL A 111 -2.55 13.56 -11.68
N LEU A 112 -1.45 13.25 -12.36
CA LEU A 112 -1.03 13.96 -13.58
C LEU A 112 -2.06 13.79 -14.70
N MET A 113 -2.60 12.57 -14.89
CA MET A 113 -3.68 12.32 -15.83
C MET A 113 -4.91 13.18 -15.51
N LEU A 114 -5.34 13.23 -14.24
CA LEU A 114 -6.45 14.09 -13.81
C LEU A 114 -6.19 15.58 -14.08
N LYS A 115 -4.93 16.03 -13.98
CA LYS A 115 -4.54 17.40 -14.30
C LYS A 115 -4.67 17.68 -15.81
N HIS A 116 -4.23 16.75 -16.65
CA HIS A 116 -4.37 16.86 -18.11
C HIS A 116 -5.84 16.85 -18.57
N LEU A 117 -6.72 16.18 -17.83
CA LEU A 117 -8.18 16.15 -18.05
C LEU A 117 -8.91 17.42 -17.59
N GLY A 118 -8.17 18.48 -17.24
CA GLY A 118 -8.73 19.79 -16.87
C GLY A 118 -8.98 20.00 -15.37
N GLY A 119 -8.45 19.13 -14.50
CA GLY A 119 -8.58 19.26 -13.05
C GLY A 119 -7.92 20.52 -12.48
N ASN A 120 -8.62 21.25 -11.61
CA ASN A 120 -8.09 22.44 -10.94
C ASN A 120 -7.84 22.20 -9.43
N PHE A 121 -6.69 21.59 -9.11
CA PHE A 121 -6.27 21.32 -7.74
C PHE A 121 -4.73 21.29 -7.61
N PRO A 122 -4.18 21.46 -6.39
CA PRO A 122 -2.74 21.41 -6.14
C PRO A 122 -2.19 19.98 -6.21
N ILE A 123 -1.43 19.67 -7.26
CA ILE A 123 -0.88 18.33 -7.58
C ILE A 123 -0.13 17.72 -6.38
N PHE A 124 0.82 18.45 -5.80
CA PHE A 124 1.69 17.92 -4.75
C PHE A 124 0.93 17.49 -3.50
N LYS A 125 -0.03 18.31 -3.04
CA LYS A 125 -0.83 18.01 -1.85
C LYS A 125 -1.68 16.74 -2.05
N TYR A 126 -2.23 16.57 -3.25
CA TYR A 126 -3.09 15.43 -3.58
C TYR A 126 -2.28 14.14 -3.71
N ILE A 127 -1.08 14.20 -4.27
CA ILE A 127 -0.17 13.03 -4.31
C ILE A 127 0.18 12.60 -2.88
N VAL A 128 0.64 13.51 -2.03
CA VAL A 128 1.06 13.19 -0.65
C VAL A 128 -0.11 12.68 0.19
N GLY A 129 -1.28 13.34 0.13
CA GLY A 129 -2.43 12.93 0.91
C GLY A 129 -3.03 11.59 0.48
N SER A 130 -3.04 11.31 -0.84
CA SER A 130 -3.49 10.01 -1.36
C SER A 130 -2.52 8.90 -1.01
N PHE A 131 -1.21 9.19 -1.10
CA PHE A 131 -0.16 8.27 -0.72
C PHE A 131 -0.21 7.90 0.77
N ALA A 132 -0.38 8.88 1.66
CA ALA A 132 -0.57 8.66 3.09
C ALA A 132 -1.74 7.70 3.38
N SER A 133 -2.86 7.94 2.69
CA SER A 133 -4.09 7.17 2.82
C SER A 133 -3.91 5.73 2.32
N ALA A 134 -3.30 5.55 1.15
CA ALA A 134 -2.99 4.26 0.56
C ALA A 134 -2.02 3.44 1.44
N MET A 135 -0.98 4.09 1.96
CA MET A 135 -0.01 3.46 2.86
C MET A 135 -0.68 2.97 4.14
N PHE A 136 -1.54 3.80 4.76
CA PHE A 136 -2.21 3.42 6.00
C PHE A 136 -3.10 2.19 5.82
N ILE A 137 -4.04 2.19 4.87
CA ILE A 137 -4.92 1.03 4.67
C ILE A 137 -4.12 -0.22 4.27
N GLY A 138 -3.12 -0.07 3.41
CA GLY A 138 -2.27 -1.19 2.99
C GLY A 138 -1.47 -1.77 4.16
N SER A 139 -0.88 -0.93 5.00
CA SER A 139 -0.13 -1.36 6.18
C SER A 139 -1.01 -2.06 7.23
N LEU A 140 -2.26 -1.60 7.36
CA LEU A 140 -3.24 -2.19 8.26
C LEU A 140 -3.59 -3.61 7.81
N GLY A 141 -3.91 -3.82 6.53
CA GLY A 141 -4.16 -5.17 6.01
C GLY A 141 -2.93 -6.07 6.05
N MET A 142 -1.74 -5.53 5.81
CA MET A 142 -0.47 -6.25 5.91
C MET A 142 -0.23 -6.79 7.33
N LEU A 143 -0.51 -6.00 8.37
CA LEU A 143 -0.38 -6.43 9.76
C LEU A 143 -1.30 -7.61 10.06
N PHE A 144 -2.58 -7.51 9.69
CA PHE A 144 -3.55 -8.59 9.90
C PHE A 144 -3.23 -9.83 9.05
N SER A 145 -2.77 -9.64 7.80
CA SER A 145 -2.29 -10.72 6.93
C SER A 145 -1.16 -11.51 7.60
N ASN A 146 -0.23 -10.82 8.26
CA ASN A 146 0.89 -11.47 8.96
C ASN A 146 0.48 -12.07 10.33
N LEU A 147 -0.44 -11.43 11.05
CA LEU A 147 -0.97 -11.96 12.32
C LEU A 147 -1.71 -13.28 12.12
N PHE A 148 -2.51 -13.39 11.08
CA PHE A 148 -3.31 -14.60 10.82
C PHE A 148 -2.67 -15.57 9.81
N ASN A 149 -1.48 -15.25 9.28
CA ASN A 149 -0.83 -15.99 8.20
C ASN A 149 -1.77 -16.24 7.01
N ASN A 150 -2.69 -15.30 6.74
CA ASN A 150 -3.69 -15.41 5.68
C ASN A 150 -3.93 -14.05 5.04
N THR A 151 -3.56 -13.95 3.76
CA THR A 151 -3.67 -12.73 2.98
C THR A 151 -5.12 -12.27 2.79
N ILE A 152 -6.09 -13.19 2.75
CA ILE A 152 -7.52 -12.87 2.60
C ILE A 152 -8.02 -12.03 3.79
N ILE A 153 -7.62 -12.39 5.02
CA ILE A 153 -8.01 -11.64 6.22
C ILE A 153 -7.45 -10.21 6.14
N GLY A 154 -6.22 -10.05 5.67
CA GLY A 154 -5.63 -8.72 5.43
C GLY A 154 -6.48 -7.87 4.49
N TYR A 155 -6.92 -8.44 3.36
CA TYR A 155 -7.79 -7.73 2.42
C TYR A 155 -9.12 -7.33 3.05
N MET A 156 -9.76 -8.24 3.78
CA MET A 156 -11.04 -7.99 4.44
C MET A 156 -10.96 -6.84 5.44
N VAL A 157 -9.89 -6.80 6.25
CA VAL A 157 -9.72 -5.74 7.25
C VAL A 157 -9.45 -4.40 6.56
N SER A 158 -8.58 -4.35 5.55
CA SER A 158 -8.31 -3.13 4.76
C SER A 158 -9.58 -2.55 4.10
N ILE A 159 -10.34 -3.39 3.41
CA ILE A 159 -11.58 -2.98 2.73
C ILE A 159 -12.64 -2.59 3.78
N GLY A 160 -12.75 -3.35 4.87
CA GLY A 160 -13.65 -3.04 5.97
C GLY A 160 -13.37 -1.66 6.57
N TYR A 161 -12.09 -1.31 6.77
CA TYR A 161 -11.70 0.01 7.26
C TYR A 161 -12.09 1.13 6.27
N LEU A 162 -11.90 0.90 4.96
CA LEU A 162 -12.31 1.86 3.94
C LEU A 162 -13.84 2.10 3.96
N ILE A 163 -14.64 1.02 4.00
CA ILE A 163 -16.10 1.10 4.07
C ILE A 163 -16.55 1.83 5.34
N LEU A 164 -15.93 1.52 6.49
CA LEU A 164 -16.22 2.20 7.75
C LEU A 164 -15.94 3.71 7.66
N ASN A 165 -14.85 4.11 7.00
CA ASN A 165 -14.55 5.53 6.76
C ASN A 165 -15.63 6.19 5.89
N MET A 166 -16.07 5.52 4.82
CA MET A 166 -17.14 6.01 3.94
C MET A 166 -18.47 6.21 4.68
N MET A 167 -18.85 5.26 5.53
CA MET A 167 -20.12 5.29 6.27
C MET A 167 -20.11 6.29 7.43
N THR A 168 -19.00 6.35 8.15
CA THR A 168 -18.93 7.07 9.43
C THR A 168 -18.73 8.57 9.24
N LYS A 169 -18.20 9.01 8.09
CA LYS A 169 -17.94 10.43 7.79
C LYS A 169 -17.36 11.18 8.99
N ASP A 170 -16.32 10.63 9.62
CA ASP A 170 -15.54 11.20 10.73
C ASP A 170 -16.11 11.05 12.16
N LYS A 171 -17.34 10.54 12.33
CA LYS A 171 -17.98 10.43 13.65
C LYS A 171 -17.24 9.57 14.69
N TYR A 172 -16.36 8.64 14.27
CA TYR A 172 -15.62 7.74 15.15
C TYR A 172 -14.13 7.61 14.84
N VAL A 173 -13.62 8.20 13.74
CA VAL A 173 -12.28 7.90 13.21
C VAL A 173 -11.24 8.97 13.54
N GLY A 174 -11.68 10.18 13.95
CA GLY A 174 -10.82 11.26 14.43
C GLY A 174 -9.57 11.46 13.58
N ASN A 175 -8.40 11.45 14.22
CA ASN A 175 -7.11 11.69 13.55
C ASN A 175 -6.70 10.62 12.52
N PHE A 176 -7.39 9.47 12.45
CA PHE A 176 -7.14 8.42 11.46
C PHE A 176 -8.16 8.42 10.32
N PHE A 177 -8.85 9.55 10.12
CA PHE A 177 -9.82 9.68 9.05
C PHE A 177 -9.15 9.77 7.67
N ILE A 178 -9.55 8.87 6.78
CA ILE A 178 -8.93 8.72 5.46
C ILE A 178 -9.45 9.74 4.46
N MET A 179 -10.70 10.17 4.58
CA MET A 179 -11.33 11.03 3.55
C MET A 179 -11.19 12.53 3.86
N SER A 180 -10.09 12.92 4.51
CA SER A 180 -9.90 14.29 4.99
C SER A 180 -9.61 15.33 3.90
N MET A 181 -9.06 14.93 2.74
CA MET A 181 -8.80 15.85 1.63
C MET A 181 -10.09 16.41 1.04
N SER A 182 -11.18 15.62 1.00
CA SER A 182 -12.49 16.10 0.56
C SER A 182 -13.03 17.27 1.40
N ARG A 183 -12.49 17.49 2.61
CA ARG A 183 -12.86 18.57 3.54
C ARG A 183 -11.81 19.69 3.62
N GLY A 184 -10.72 19.58 2.87
CA GLY A 184 -9.62 20.54 2.88
C GLY A 184 -8.67 20.43 4.08
N SER A 185 -8.84 19.43 4.95
CA SER A 185 -7.92 19.17 6.07
C SER A 185 -6.82 18.20 5.66
N PHE A 186 -5.59 18.49 6.06
CA PHE A 186 -4.41 17.67 5.76
C PHE A 186 -3.67 17.21 7.03
N ASP A 187 -4.11 17.64 8.21
CA ASP A 187 -3.42 17.36 9.48
C ASP A 187 -3.51 15.86 9.83
N GLU A 188 -4.60 15.20 9.47
CA GLU A 188 -4.81 13.77 9.68
C GLU A 188 -3.86 12.92 8.81
N LYS A 189 -3.38 13.45 7.68
CA LYS A 189 -2.47 12.72 6.79
C LYS A 189 -1.12 12.46 7.43
N TYR A 190 -0.63 13.37 8.26
CA TYR A 190 0.61 13.15 9.02
C TYR A 190 0.45 12.01 10.02
N TRP A 191 -0.69 11.94 10.71
CA TRP A 191 -1.04 10.84 11.60
C TRP A 191 -1.17 9.51 10.85
N LEU A 192 -1.75 9.50 9.66
CA LEU A 192 -1.83 8.30 8.81
C LEU A 192 -0.45 7.79 8.38
N ILE A 193 0.48 8.70 8.01
CA ILE A 193 1.85 8.30 7.66
C ILE A 193 2.54 7.70 8.89
N CYS A 194 2.51 8.39 10.03
CA CYS A 194 3.09 7.87 11.27
C CYS A 194 2.51 6.50 11.64
N GLY A 195 1.18 6.36 11.59
CA GLY A 195 0.49 5.09 11.82
C GLY A 195 0.94 4.00 10.86
N SER A 196 1.12 4.32 9.57
CA SER A 196 1.53 3.34 8.57
C SER A 196 2.95 2.79 8.82
N ILE A 197 3.88 3.66 9.24
CA ILE A 197 5.25 3.26 9.58
C ILE A 197 5.24 2.33 10.80
N VAL A 198 4.50 2.70 11.85
CA VAL A 198 4.36 1.88 13.06
C VAL A 198 3.78 0.51 12.72
N LEU A 199 2.70 0.45 11.93
CA LEU A 199 2.07 -0.81 11.52
C LEU A 199 3.02 -1.69 10.69
N MET A 200 3.79 -1.11 9.77
CA MET A 200 4.78 -1.85 8.98
C MET A 200 5.93 -2.40 9.85
N VAL A 201 6.45 -1.61 10.78
CA VAL A 201 7.51 -2.05 11.70
C VAL A 201 7.01 -3.18 12.60
N VAL A 202 5.82 -3.04 13.19
CA VAL A 202 5.21 -4.10 14.00
C VAL A 202 5.01 -5.37 13.16
N SER A 203 4.56 -5.22 11.91
CA SER A 203 4.40 -6.35 10.98
C SER A 203 5.71 -7.10 10.74
N LEU A 204 6.84 -6.41 10.63
CA LEU A 204 8.16 -7.04 10.46
C LEU A 204 8.63 -7.76 11.73
N LEU A 205 8.30 -7.24 12.91
CA LEU A 205 8.71 -7.80 14.21
C LEU A 205 7.90 -9.04 14.64
N ILE A 206 6.66 -9.21 14.16
CA ILE A 206 5.81 -10.36 14.52
C ILE A 206 6.41 -11.69 14.04
N LYS A 207 7.04 -11.72 12.86
CA LYS A 207 7.60 -12.95 12.27
C LYS A 207 8.73 -13.60 13.07
N PRO A 208 9.78 -12.88 13.49
CA PRO A 208 10.83 -13.48 14.31
C PRO A 208 10.32 -13.96 15.67
N ILE A 209 9.25 -13.37 16.21
CA ILE A 209 8.63 -13.79 17.47
C ILE A 209 7.84 -15.09 17.29
N LYS A 210 7.02 -15.21 16.23
CA LYS A 210 6.29 -16.45 15.93
C LYS A 210 7.20 -17.66 15.75
N ARG A 211 8.38 -17.48 15.15
CA ARG A 211 9.37 -18.56 14.97
C ARG A 211 10.08 -19.02 16.24
N LYS A 212 10.09 -18.22 17.31
CA LYS A 212 10.69 -18.63 18.59
C LYS A 212 9.73 -19.43 19.46
N ILE A 213 8.44 -19.41 19.14
CA ILE A 213 7.36 -20.00 19.94
C ILE A 213 6.89 -21.35 19.37
N VAL A 214 7.15 -21.60 18.08
CA VAL A 214 6.92 -22.88 17.39
C VAL A 214 8.21 -23.67 17.39
#